data_AF-A0ABD4KV31-F1
#
_entry.id   AF-A0ABD4KV31-F1
#
_cell.length_a   1.000
_cell.length_b   1.000
_cell.length_c   1.000
_cell.angle_alpha   90.00
_cell.angle_beta   90.00
_cell.angle_gamma   90.00
#
_symmetry.space_group_name_H-M   'P 1'
#
loop_
_entity.id
_entity.type
_entity.pdbx_description
1 polymer ?
#
loop_
_entity_poly.entity_id
_entity_poly.type
_entity_poly.pdbx_seq_one_letter_code
_entity_poly.pdbx_strand_id
1 'polypeptide(L)'
;NKQGETLDFYFSQKRNKNAAYQFLKRCLRYYDVDTQPKTLNTDKHSSYAHAISRLKKEGRLRANVEHRQVKYLNNGIESDHSPIKKLVVSTGGFKIRKRAWSTIEGFESLR
;
A
#
# COMPACT_ATOMS: atom_id res chain seq x y z
N ASN A 1 -8.33 -3.71 6.83
CA ASN A 1 -9.70 -3.32 7.27
C ASN A 1 -9.57 -2.18 8.31
N LYS A 2 -10.64 -1.72 9.00
CA LYS A 2 -10.48 -0.67 10.05
C LYS A 2 -9.75 -1.18 11.30
N GLN A 3 -9.51 -2.49 11.37
CA GLN A 3 -8.87 -3.21 12.45
C GLN A 3 -7.34 -3.23 12.31
N GLY A 4 -6.77 -2.56 11.30
CA GLY A 4 -5.32 -2.42 11.15
C GLY A 4 -4.64 -3.61 10.48
N GLU A 5 -5.39 -4.51 9.85
CA GLU A 5 -4.81 -5.63 9.09
C GLU A 5 -4.06 -5.14 7.86
N THR A 6 -2.79 -5.54 7.77
CA THR A 6 -1.94 -5.34 6.60
C THR A 6 -2.34 -6.31 5.48
N LEU A 7 -2.68 -5.77 4.31
CA LEU A 7 -3.10 -6.58 3.16
C LEU A 7 -1.92 -7.06 2.30
N ASP A 8 -0.93 -6.20 2.08
CA ASP A 8 0.22 -6.51 1.25
C ASP A 8 1.37 -5.52 1.46
N PHE A 9 2.58 -5.94 1.10
CA PHE A 9 3.76 -5.10 1.05
C PHE A 9 4.24 -4.93 -0.39
N TYR A 10 4.54 -3.70 -0.77
CA TYR A 10 5.07 -3.41 -2.11
C TYR A 10 6.31 -2.55 -2.06
N PHE A 11 7.43 -3.15 -2.44
CA PHE A 11 8.71 -2.47 -2.50
C PHE A 11 8.94 -1.89 -3.88
N SER A 12 9.13 -0.58 -3.96
CA SER A 12 9.56 0.12 -5.16
C SER A 12 10.75 1.02 -4.84
N GLN A 13 11.73 1.04 -5.74
CA GLN A 13 12.87 1.98 -5.64
C GLN A 13 12.42 3.44 -5.76
N LYS A 14 11.31 3.69 -6.47
CA LYS A 14 10.81 5.03 -6.73
C LYS A 14 9.32 5.12 -6.36
N ARG A 15 8.93 6.21 -5.71
CA ARG A 15 7.52 6.57 -5.54
C ARG A 15 7.02 7.18 -6.84
N ASN A 16 6.44 6.35 -7.72
CA ASN A 16 5.95 6.80 -9.02
C ASN A 16 4.55 6.23 -9.33
N LYS A 17 3.94 6.77 -10.39
CA LYS A 17 2.58 6.42 -10.85
C LYS A 17 2.42 4.92 -11.12
N ASN A 18 3.43 4.30 -11.71
CA ASN A 18 3.40 2.87 -12.03
C ASN A 18 3.45 2.00 -10.76
N ALA A 19 4.31 2.34 -9.81
CA ALA A 19 4.41 1.64 -8.52
C ALA A 19 3.10 1.73 -7.74
N ALA A 20 2.48 2.91 -7.68
CA ALA A 20 1.17 3.08 -7.04
C ALA A 20 0.07 2.25 -7.73
N TYR A 21 0.06 2.22 -9.07
CA TYR A 21 -0.87 1.40 -9.84
C TYR A 21 -0.68 -0.10 -9.58
N GLN A 22 0.55 -0.59 -9.66
CA GLN A 22 0.84 -2.01 -9.42
C GLN A 22 0.50 -2.43 -7.99
N PHE A 23 0.79 -1.58 -7.00
CA PHE A 23 0.43 -1.85 -5.62
C PHE A 23 -1.08 -1.94 -5.41
N LEU A 24 -1.83 -0.92 -5.86
CA LEU A 24 -3.29 -0.92 -5.73
C LEU A 24 -3.92 -2.07 -6.51
N LYS A 25 -3.46 -2.35 -7.73
CA LYS A 25 -3.91 -3.50 -8.53
C LYS A 25 -3.69 -4.82 -7.78
N ARG A 26 -2.53 -4.98 -7.15
CA ARG A 26 -2.19 -6.17 -6.39
C ARG A 26 -3.06 -6.31 -5.15
N CYS A 27 -3.34 -5.22 -4.43
CA CYS A 27 -4.28 -5.25 -3.29
C CYS A 27 -5.70 -5.61 -3.72
N LEU A 28 -6.16 -5.09 -4.85
CA LEU A 28 -7.52 -5.30 -5.35
C LEU A 28 -7.75 -6.71 -5.92
N ARG A 29 -6.70 -7.47 -6.24
CA ARG A 29 -6.83 -8.83 -6.82
C ARG A 29 -7.56 -9.82 -5.92
N TYR A 30 -7.61 -9.53 -4.63
CA TYR A 30 -8.26 -10.36 -3.61
C TYR A 30 -9.74 -10.04 -3.42
N TYR A 31 -10.25 -9.01 -4.11
CA TYR A 31 -11.63 -8.56 -3.99
C TYR A 31 -12.31 -8.63 -5.35
N ASP A 32 -13.45 -9.33 -5.39
CA ASP A 32 -14.40 -9.14 -6.48
C ASP A 32 -14.87 -7.69 -6.52
N VAL A 33 -15.23 -7.21 -7.72
CA VAL A 33 -15.62 -5.81 -7.93
C VAL A 33 -16.72 -5.39 -6.95
N ASP A 34 -17.67 -6.27 -6.62
CA ASP A 34 -18.78 -5.96 -5.71
C ASP A 34 -18.39 -5.91 -4.24
N THR A 35 -17.33 -6.62 -3.84
CA THR A 35 -16.83 -6.70 -2.46
C THR A 35 -15.73 -5.68 -2.16
N GLN A 36 -15.30 -4.92 -3.17
CA GLN A 36 -14.32 -3.85 -2.99
C GLN A 36 -14.80 -2.78 -2.00
N PRO A 37 -13.87 -2.18 -1.24
CA PRO A 37 -14.20 -1.15 -0.26
C PRO A 37 -14.81 0.08 -0.93
N LYS A 38 -15.82 0.68 -0.27
CA LYS A 38 -16.46 1.93 -0.74
C LYS A 38 -15.53 3.14 -0.69
N THR A 39 -14.48 3.07 0.13
CA THR A 39 -13.55 4.19 0.34
C THR A 39 -12.11 3.69 0.38
N LEU A 40 -11.22 4.40 -0.30
CA LEU A 40 -9.78 4.22 -0.23
C LEU A 40 -9.14 5.47 0.39
N ASN A 41 -8.37 5.29 1.45
CA ASN A 41 -7.55 6.35 2.02
C ASN A 41 -6.09 6.14 1.63
N THR A 42 -5.45 7.17 1.08
CA THR A 42 -4.01 7.14 0.77
C THR A 42 -3.30 8.37 1.32
N ASP A 43 -1.97 8.32 1.29
CA ASP A 43 -1.17 9.53 1.48
C ASP A 43 -1.46 10.60 0.40
N LYS A 44 -0.87 11.78 0.56
CA LYS A 44 -1.05 12.92 -0.34
C LYS A 44 -0.23 12.84 -1.64
N HIS A 45 0.40 11.69 -1.95
CA HIS A 45 1.25 11.57 -3.13
C HIS A 45 0.41 11.50 -4.42
N SER A 46 0.72 12.35 -5.40
CA SER A 46 -0.04 12.49 -6.66
C SER A 46 -0.10 11.21 -7.51
N SER A 47 0.80 10.27 -7.27
CA SER A 47 0.81 8.97 -7.95
C SER A 47 -0.44 8.12 -7.67
N TYR A 48 -1.03 8.23 -6.48
CA TYR A 48 -2.22 7.46 -6.13
C TYR A 48 -3.46 7.92 -6.87
N ALA A 49 -3.68 9.23 -7.02
CA ALA A 49 -4.81 9.76 -7.79
C ALA A 49 -4.77 9.27 -9.25
N HIS A 50 -3.58 9.27 -9.86
CA HIS A 50 -3.40 8.74 -11.22
C HIS A 50 -3.66 7.23 -11.30
N ALA A 51 -3.15 6.46 -10.34
CA ALA A 51 -3.35 5.02 -10.28
C ALA A 51 -4.85 4.66 -10.11
N ILE A 52 -5.55 5.35 -9.21
CA ILE A 52 -6.99 5.15 -8.95
C ILE A 52 -7.81 5.47 -10.19
N SER A 53 -7.56 6.60 -10.85
CA SER A 53 -8.25 6.97 -12.09
C SER A 53 -8.06 5.90 -13.18
N ARG A 54 -6.82 5.42 -13.36
CA ARG A 54 -6.52 4.35 -14.30
C ARG A 54 -7.25 3.05 -13.95
N LEU A 55 -7.26 2.63 -12.68
CA LEU A 55 -7.94 1.41 -12.24
C LEU A 55 -9.45 1.47 -12.44
N LYS A 56 -10.07 2.64 -12.22
CA LYS A 56 -11.48 2.86 -12.54
C LYS A 56 -11.76 2.73 -14.04
N LYS A 57 -10.92 3.33 -14.88
CA LYS A 57 -11.04 3.24 -16.34
C LYS A 57 -10.89 1.80 -16.85
N GLU A 58 -10.03 1.00 -16.22
CA GLU A 58 -9.82 -0.41 -16.56
C GLU A 58 -10.89 -1.36 -15.97
N GLY A 59 -11.90 -0.84 -15.24
CA GLY A 59 -12.92 -1.67 -14.58
C GLY A 59 -12.40 -2.51 -13.42
N ARG A 60 -11.16 -2.26 -12.97
CA ARG A 60 -10.51 -2.98 -11.85
C ARG A 60 -10.84 -2.40 -10.48
N LEU A 61 -11.30 -1.16 -10.45
CA LEU A 61 -11.80 -0.49 -9.26
C LEU A 61 -13.19 0.05 -9.55
N ARG A 62 -14.15 -0.12 -8.64
CA ARG A 62 -15.51 0.42 -8.84
C ARG A 62 -15.48 1.93 -9.08
N ALA A 63 -16.30 2.40 -10.02
CA ALA A 63 -16.37 3.81 -10.39
C ALA A 63 -16.76 4.71 -9.19
N ASN A 64 -17.63 4.20 -8.31
CA ASN A 64 -18.16 4.90 -7.14
C ASN A 64 -17.26 4.82 -5.89
N VAL A 65 -16.07 4.20 -5.97
CA VAL A 65 -15.13 4.23 -4.83
C VAL A 65 -14.69 5.68 -4.56
N GLU A 66 -14.81 6.10 -3.31
CA GLU A 66 -14.37 7.42 -2.86
C GLU A 66 -12.88 7.38 -2.49
N HIS A 67 -12.08 8.29 -3.04
CA HIS A 67 -10.69 8.46 -2.65
C HIS A 67 -10.57 9.61 -1.65
N ARG A 68 -10.02 9.32 -0.47
CA ARG A 68 -9.80 10.30 0.60
C ARG A 68 -8.31 10.39 0.97
N GLN A 69 -7.92 11.53 1.52
CA GLN A 69 -6.56 11.80 1.99
C GLN A 69 -6.61 12.42 3.40
N VAL A 70 -7.13 11.65 4.35
CA VAL A 70 -7.42 12.14 5.69
C VAL A 70 -6.17 12.05 6.58
N LYS A 71 -5.76 13.18 7.19
CA LYS A 71 -4.52 13.28 7.96
C LYS A 71 -4.42 12.24 9.09
N TYR A 72 -5.46 12.10 9.91
CA TYR A 72 -5.39 11.17 11.04
C TYR A 72 -5.33 9.68 10.60
N LEU A 73 -5.98 9.32 9.49
CA LEU A 73 -5.87 7.98 8.92
C LEU A 73 -4.47 7.73 8.34
N ASN A 74 -3.88 8.76 7.72
CA ASN A 74 -2.50 8.69 7.26
C ASN A 74 -1.52 8.54 8.42
N ASN A 75 -1.76 9.21 9.56
CA ASN A 75 -0.95 9.00 10.76
C ASN A 75 -1.02 7.55 11.25
N GLY A 76 -2.20 6.91 11.18
CA GLY A 76 -2.35 5.48 11.49
C GLY A 76 -1.51 4.59 10.57
N ILE A 77 -1.56 4.83 9.25
CA ILE A 77 -0.73 4.11 8.26
C ILE A 77 0.76 4.34 8.53
N GLU A 78 1.19 5.57 8.82
CA GLU A 78 2.58 5.87 9.12
C GLU A 78 3.06 5.24 10.44
N SER A 79 2.17 5.18 11.45
CA SER A 79 2.43 4.50 12.71
C SER A 79 2.60 3.00 12.51
N ASP A 80 1.73 2.37 11.70
CA ASP A 80 1.80 0.95 11.36
C ASP A 80 3.12 0.59 10.66
N HIS A 81 3.59 1.45 9.75
CA HIS A 81 4.87 1.24 9.06
C HIS A 81 6.11 1.57 9.89
N SER A 82 5.98 2.32 10.99
CA SER A 82 7.12 2.84 11.74
C SER A 82 8.03 1.76 12.34
N PRO A 83 7.53 0.66 12.93
CA PRO A 83 8.37 -0.44 13.42
C PRO A 83 9.24 -1.05 12.32
N ILE A 84 8.64 -1.41 11.18
CA ILE A 84 9.36 -2.00 10.05
C ILE A 84 10.40 -1.03 9.51
N LYS A 85 10.05 0.26 9.34
CA LYS A 85 11.00 1.28 8.89
C LYS A 85 12.21 1.39 9.82
N LYS A 86 11.99 1.36 11.15
CA LYS A 86 13.08 1.39 12.14
C LYS A 86 13.99 0.18 12.01
N LEU A 87 13.43 -1.03 11.89
CA LEU A 87 14.20 -2.26 11.70
C LEU A 87 15.02 -2.25 10.41
N VAL A 88 14.43 -1.79 9.30
CA VAL A 88 15.13 -1.66 8.01
C VAL A 88 16.29 -0.66 8.12
N VAL A 89 16.11 0.46 8.81
CA VAL A 89 17.19 1.44 9.02
C VAL A 89 18.28 0.90 9.94
N SER A 90 17.93 0.26 11.06
CA SER A 90 18.91 -0.29 12.02
C SER A 90 19.74 -1.42 11.45
N THR A 91 19.18 -2.21 10.52
CA THR A 91 19.88 -3.30 9.82
C THR A 91 20.69 -2.84 8.60
N GLY A 92 20.78 -1.52 8.37
CA GLY A 92 21.57 -0.96 7.27
C GLY A 92 20.92 -1.11 5.89
N GLY A 93 19.59 -1.25 5.85
CA GLY A 93 18.76 -1.38 4.67
C GLY A 93 18.87 -2.72 3.94
N PHE A 94 18.11 -2.86 2.85
CA PHE A 94 18.16 -4.07 2.03
C PHE A 94 19.39 -4.06 1.11
N LYS A 95 20.36 -4.93 1.37
CA LYS A 95 21.55 -5.08 0.50
C LYS A 95 21.20 -5.68 -0.86
N ILE A 96 20.20 -6.57 -0.93
CA ILE A 96 19.76 -7.26 -2.15
C ILE A 96 18.23 -7.18 -2.25
N ARG A 97 17.70 -6.56 -3.32
CA ARG A 97 16.24 -6.42 -3.55
C ARG A 97 15.47 -7.74 -3.47
N LYS A 98 16.00 -8.81 -4.07
CA LYS A 98 15.35 -10.14 -4.07
C LYS A 98 15.13 -10.71 -2.66
N ARG A 99 15.92 -10.28 -1.67
CA ARG A 99 15.82 -10.72 -0.26
C ARG A 99 15.02 -9.76 0.62
N ALA A 100 14.63 -8.60 0.09
CA ALA A 100 13.88 -7.60 0.86
C ALA A 100 12.55 -8.18 1.36
N TRP A 101 11.90 -9.01 0.55
CA TRP A 101 10.63 -9.63 0.92
C TRP A 101 10.78 -10.60 2.10
N SER A 102 11.72 -11.55 2.05
CA SER A 102 11.98 -12.46 3.19
C SER A 102 12.44 -11.73 4.45
N THR A 103 13.12 -10.58 4.31
CA THR A 103 13.52 -9.77 5.47
C THR A 103 12.31 -9.11 6.12
N ILE A 104 11.39 -8.55 5.32
CA ILE A 104 10.14 -7.96 5.83
C ILE A 104 9.25 -9.03 6.43
N GLU A 105 9.09 -10.17 5.77
CA GLU A 105 8.33 -11.32 6.29
C GLU A 105 8.89 -11.78 7.66
N GLY A 106 10.22 -11.87 7.78
CA GLY A 106 10.87 -12.16 9.06
C GLY A 106 10.69 -11.08 10.13
N PHE A 107 10.44 -9.82 9.75
CA PHE A 107 10.09 -8.77 10.72
C PHE A 107 8.61 -8.83 11.11
N GLU A 108 7.72 -9.14 10.18
CA GLU A 108 6.30 -9.31 10.44
C GLU A 108 6.01 -10.53 11.33
N SER A 109 6.77 -11.63 11.18
CA SER A 109 6.61 -12.80 12.06
C SER A 109 7.01 -12.54 13.52
N LEU A 110 7.76 -11.47 13.78
CA LEU A 110 8.14 -11.04 15.12
C LEU A 110 7.16 -10.03 15.73
N ARG A 111 6.16 -9.57 14.96
CA ARG A 111 5.17 -8.56 15.33
C ARG A 111 3.95 -9.20 15.98
#